data_AF-A0A7C4K2U3-F1
#
_entry.id   AF-A0A7C4K2U3-F1
#
_cell.length_a   1.000
_cell.length_b   1.000
_cell.length_c   1.000
_cell.angle_alpha   90.00
_cell.angle_beta   90.00
_cell.angle_gamma   90.00
#
_symmetry.space_group_name_H-M   'P 1'
#
loop_
_entity.id
_entity.type
_entity.pdbx_description
1 polymer ?
#
loop_
_entity_poly.entity_id
_entity_poly.type
_entity_poly.pdbx_seq_one_letter_code
_entity_poly.pdbx_strand_id
1 'polypeptide(L)'
;MFEDLPVRVFTALDLEQPNYNLSAYAKFGLVASGTAELELSLLGVPHVVFYRVNPITYCIGKRLVKVKNIALTNLILEESVIPEVVQRPWQDLVEAFMNMDFEAQKRAFLRLRERLGGEGSIERLRAKLREILLGS
;
A
#
# COMPACT_ATOMS: atom_id res chain seq x y z
N MET A 1 -22.24 12.79 -11.01
CA MET A 1 -21.34 11.86 -11.74
C MET A 1 -21.50 10.40 -11.31
N PHE A 2 -21.91 10.10 -10.07
CA PHE A 2 -22.06 8.71 -9.59
C PHE A 2 -23.51 8.32 -9.21
N GLU A 3 -24.51 9.13 -9.56
CA GLU A 3 -25.90 8.98 -9.08
C GLU A 3 -26.60 7.70 -9.57
N ASP A 4 -26.23 7.19 -10.75
CA ASP A 4 -26.84 5.99 -11.34
C ASP A 4 -26.13 4.67 -10.96
N LEU A 5 -25.05 4.74 -10.18
CA LEU A 5 -24.31 3.56 -9.77
C LEU A 5 -24.78 3.07 -8.40
N PRO A 6 -24.83 1.75 -8.14
CA PRO A 6 -25.20 1.19 -6.84
C PRO A 6 -24.06 1.34 -5.82
N VAL A 7 -23.44 2.51 -5.75
CA VAL A 7 -22.28 2.82 -4.91
C VAL A 7 -22.64 3.95 -3.97
N ARG A 8 -22.22 3.83 -2.70
CA ARG A 8 -22.28 4.91 -1.73
C ARG A 8 -20.89 5.52 -1.62
N VAL A 9 -20.80 6.83 -1.79
CA VAL A 9 -19.55 7.57 -1.63
C VAL A 9 -19.46 8.03 -0.18
N PHE A 10 -18.35 7.70 0.47
CA PHE A 10 -18.00 8.22 1.78
C PHE A 10 -16.76 9.10 1.63
N THR A 11 -16.84 10.29 2.19
CA THR A 11 -15.75 11.26 2.29
C THR A 11 -15.41 11.53 3.75
N ALA A 12 -14.32 12.23 4.01
CA ALA A 12 -13.97 12.65 5.37
C ALA A 12 -15.05 13.53 6.04
N LEU A 13 -15.93 14.16 5.26
CA LEU A 13 -17.03 14.99 5.76
C LEU A 13 -18.24 14.17 6.22
N ASP A 14 -18.33 12.90 5.78
CA ASP A 14 -19.45 12.01 6.09
C ASP A 14 -19.25 11.25 7.41
N LEU A 15 -18.14 11.48 8.12
CA LEU A 15 -17.74 10.77 9.33
C LEU A 15 -17.54 11.74 10.49
N GLU A 16 -18.30 11.56 11.58
CA GLU A 16 -18.22 12.40 12.80
C GLU A 16 -16.81 12.41 13.42
N GLN A 17 -16.06 11.32 13.23
CA GLN A 17 -14.62 11.26 13.38
C GLN A 17 -14.08 10.64 12.08
N PRO A 18 -13.29 11.36 11.25
CA PRO A 18 -12.67 10.80 10.07
C PRO A 18 -11.60 9.81 10.51
N ASN A 19 -12.04 8.64 10.95
CA ASN A 19 -11.20 7.62 11.47
C ASN A 19 -10.46 7.02 10.29
N TYR A 20 -9.13 6.99 10.40
CA TYR A 20 -8.18 6.21 9.61
C TYR A 20 -8.65 4.73 9.36
N ASN A 21 -9.67 4.28 10.11
CA ASN A 21 -10.19 2.93 10.18
C ASN A 21 -11.25 2.56 9.12
N LEU A 22 -11.79 3.47 8.30
CA LEU A 22 -12.79 3.05 7.29
C LEU A 22 -12.20 1.97 6.36
N SER A 23 -10.95 2.20 5.94
CA SER A 23 -10.17 1.25 5.14
C SER A 23 -10.00 -0.11 5.81
N ALA A 24 -9.93 -0.16 7.14
CA ALA A 24 -9.78 -1.42 7.88
C ALA A 24 -11.01 -2.33 7.77
N TYR A 25 -12.18 -1.78 7.48
CA TYR A 25 -13.41 -2.53 7.25
C TYR A 25 -13.59 -2.94 5.78
N ALA A 26 -12.72 -2.48 4.88
CA ALA A 26 -12.79 -2.86 3.48
C ALA A 26 -12.45 -4.34 3.30
N LYS A 27 -13.22 -5.02 2.45
CA LYS A 27 -12.93 -6.42 2.07
C LYS A 27 -11.79 -6.51 1.05
N PHE A 28 -11.63 -5.46 0.25
CA PHE A 28 -10.65 -5.36 -0.80
C PHE A 28 -10.37 -3.87 -1.11
N GLY A 29 -9.12 -3.54 -1.42
CA GLY A 29 -8.71 -2.20 -1.82
C GLY A 29 -8.29 -2.12 -3.30
N LEU A 30 -8.71 -1.04 -3.96
CA LEU A 30 -8.10 -0.58 -5.21
C LEU A 30 -7.40 0.73 -4.92
N VAL A 31 -6.07 0.76 -5.05
CA VAL A 31 -5.28 1.88 -4.56
C VAL A 31 -4.16 2.24 -5.53
N ALA A 32 -3.73 3.51 -5.52
CA ALA A 32 -2.50 3.91 -6.18
C ALA A 32 -1.28 3.50 -5.33
N SER A 33 -0.08 3.43 -5.91
CA SER A 33 1.12 3.26 -5.10
C SER A 33 1.35 4.49 -4.22
N GLY A 34 1.64 4.27 -2.93
CA GLY A 34 1.91 5.32 -1.96
C GLY A 34 1.62 4.88 -0.53
N THR A 35 1.52 5.84 0.39
CA THR A 35 1.30 5.55 1.81
C THR A 35 -0.04 4.86 2.07
N ALA A 36 -1.09 5.20 1.32
CA ALA A 36 -2.40 4.55 1.43
C ALA A 36 -2.33 3.04 1.10
N GLU A 37 -1.48 2.62 0.15
CA GLU A 37 -1.25 1.21 -0.17
C GLU A 37 -0.54 0.49 1.00
N LEU A 38 0.49 1.13 1.55
CA LEU A 38 1.18 0.58 2.72
C LEU A 38 0.26 0.47 3.94
N GLU A 39 -0.61 1.46 4.16
CA GLU A 39 -1.60 1.45 5.23
C GLU A 39 -2.59 0.32 5.09
N LEU A 40 -3.13 0.06 3.89
CA LEU A 40 -4.00 -1.10 3.64
C LEU A 40 -3.30 -2.42 3.95
N SER A 41 -2.04 -2.54 3.54
CA SER A 41 -1.20 -3.70 3.84
C SER A 41 -1.04 -3.89 5.35
N LEU A 42 -0.73 -2.81 6.09
CA LEU A 42 -0.62 -2.83 7.55
C LEU A 42 -1.94 -3.14 8.24
N LEU A 43 -3.08 -2.73 7.68
CA LEU A 43 -4.42 -3.07 8.16
C LEU A 43 -4.85 -4.49 7.80
N GLY A 44 -4.06 -5.23 7.01
CA GLY A 44 -4.38 -6.60 6.62
C GLY A 44 -5.43 -6.70 5.50
N VAL A 45 -5.68 -5.61 4.78
CA VAL A 45 -6.73 -5.54 3.76
C VAL A 45 -6.14 -5.95 2.41
N PRO A 46 -6.64 -7.01 1.77
CA PRO A 46 -6.17 -7.41 0.44
C PRO A 46 -6.41 -6.30 -0.59
N HIS A 47 -5.48 -6.07 -1.50
CA HIS A 47 -5.60 -4.99 -2.48
C HIS A 47 -4.72 -5.19 -3.71
N VAL A 48 -5.07 -4.47 -4.78
CA VAL A 48 -4.30 -4.34 -6.03
C VAL A 48 -3.89 -2.88 -6.20
N VAL A 49 -2.66 -2.68 -6.69
CA VAL A 49 -2.23 -1.36 -7.16
C VAL A 49 -2.69 -1.16 -8.60
N PHE A 50 -3.51 -0.15 -8.84
CA PHE A 50 -3.91 0.26 -10.18
C PHE A 50 -3.63 1.74 -10.37
N TYR A 51 -2.81 2.06 -11.37
CA TYR A 51 -2.44 3.44 -11.59
C TYR A 51 -2.14 3.75 -13.05
N ARG A 52 -2.64 4.90 -13.52
CA ARG A 52 -2.37 5.43 -14.86
C ARG A 52 -1.91 6.87 -14.77
N VAL A 53 -0.65 7.11 -15.08
CA VAL A 53 -0.05 8.44 -15.18
C VAL A 53 0.13 8.85 -16.63
N ASN A 54 0.48 10.12 -16.84
CA ASN A 54 0.88 10.62 -18.14
C ASN A 54 2.04 9.74 -18.71
N PRO A 55 1.93 9.24 -19.96
CA PRO A 55 2.94 8.40 -20.58
C PRO A 55 4.36 9.00 -20.57
N ILE A 56 4.48 10.33 -20.72
CA ILE A 56 5.77 11.02 -20.67
C ILE A 56 6.38 10.91 -19.28
N THR A 57 5.60 11.22 -18.24
CA THR A 57 6.01 11.09 -16.84
C THR A 57 6.42 9.65 -16.52
N TYR A 58 5.64 8.66 -16.96
CA TYR A 58 5.98 7.25 -16.80
C TYR A 58 7.30 6.88 -17.48
N CYS A 59 7.50 7.35 -18.72
CA CYS A 59 8.68 7.05 -19.53
C CYS A 59 9.96 7.63 -18.94
N ILE A 60 9.88 8.83 -18.35
CA ILE A 60 10.99 9.46 -17.62
C ILE A 60 11.22 8.72 -16.30
N GLY A 61 10.16 8.51 -15.50
CA GLY A 61 10.23 7.84 -14.20
C GLY A 61 10.83 6.43 -14.31
N LYS A 62 10.39 5.63 -15.29
CA LYS A 62 10.92 4.28 -15.55
C LYS A 62 12.39 4.25 -15.94
N ARG A 63 12.92 5.32 -16.56
CA ARG A 63 14.36 5.41 -16.88
C ARG A 63 15.21 5.80 -15.66
N LEU A 64 14.66 6.63 -14.77
CA LEU A 64 15.35 7.11 -13.58
C LEU A 64 15.29 6.11 -12.43
N VAL A 65 14.16 5.42 -12.25
CA VAL A 65 13.91 4.50 -11.14
C VAL A 65 14.11 3.06 -11.62
N LYS A 66 15.13 2.39 -11.08
CA LYS A 66 15.50 1.00 -11.44
C LYS A 66 14.94 -0.03 -10.47
N VAL A 67 13.67 0.11 -10.09
CA VAL A 67 12.99 -0.83 -9.19
C VAL A 67 12.09 -1.77 -9.97
N LYS A 68 11.98 -3.03 -9.51
CA LYS A 68 11.13 -4.05 -10.13
C LYS A 68 9.64 -3.83 -9.84
N ASN A 69 9.34 -3.28 -8.67
CA ASN A 69 8.00 -3.10 -8.11
C ASN A 69 7.80 -1.63 -7.71
N ILE A 70 6.57 -1.12 -7.77
CA ILE A 70 6.23 0.26 -7.41
C ILE A 70 5.45 0.30 -6.09
N ALA A 71 4.73 -0.76 -5.71
CA ALA A 71 4.04 -0.83 -4.42
C ALA A 71 5.07 -0.81 -3.27
N LEU A 72 4.82 -0.03 -2.21
CA LEU A 72 5.75 0.09 -1.09
C LEU A 72 5.91 -1.25 -0.37
N THR A 73 4.83 -2.02 -0.22
CA THR A 73 4.89 -3.36 0.38
C THR A 73 5.79 -4.30 -0.39
N ASN A 74 5.68 -4.30 -1.73
CA ASN A 74 6.53 -5.11 -2.58
C ASN A 74 8.00 -4.68 -2.54
N LEU A 75 8.26 -3.37 -2.42
CA LEU A 75 9.61 -2.83 -2.26
C LEU A 75 10.22 -3.21 -0.91
N ILE A 76 9.45 -3.10 0.17
CA ILE A 76 9.90 -3.43 1.53
C ILE A 76 10.11 -4.93 1.68
N LEU A 77 9.24 -5.76 1.10
CA LEU A 77 9.37 -7.22 1.17
C LEU A 77 10.32 -7.80 0.12
N GLU A 78 10.70 -7.02 -0.90
CA GLU A 78 11.47 -7.47 -2.06
C GLU A 78 10.80 -8.65 -2.81
N GLU A 79 9.47 -8.71 -2.72
CA GLU A 79 8.61 -9.76 -3.28
C GLU A 79 7.49 -9.12 -4.11
N SER A 80 6.89 -9.86 -5.05
CA SER A 80 5.72 -9.41 -5.81
C SER A 80 4.43 -9.91 -5.15
N VAL A 81 4.12 -9.36 -3.97
CA VAL A 81 2.97 -9.73 -3.10
C VAL A 81 1.68 -9.02 -3.54
N ILE A 82 1.79 -7.74 -3.87
CA ILE A 82 0.71 -6.91 -4.38
C ILE A 82 0.76 -6.95 -5.92
N PRO A 83 -0.32 -7.37 -6.60
CA PRO A 83 -0.40 -7.21 -8.05
C PRO A 83 -0.37 -5.73 -8.43
N GLU A 84 0.41 -5.41 -9.47
CA GLU A 84 0.58 -4.03 -9.95
C GLU A 84 0.10 -3.92 -11.40
N VAL A 85 -1.02 -3.24 -11.58
CA VAL A 85 -1.61 -2.96 -12.90
C VAL A 85 -1.35 -1.49 -13.24
N VAL A 86 -0.15 -1.22 -13.77
CA VAL A 86 0.34 0.15 -14.02
C VAL A 86 0.46 0.41 -15.51
N GLN A 87 -0.11 1.53 -15.99
CA GLN A 87 -0.25 1.88 -17.42
C GLN A 87 -1.01 0.84 -18.28
N ARG A 88 -1.66 -0.14 -17.64
CA ARG A 88 -2.43 -1.21 -18.29
C ARG A 88 -3.94 -0.89 -18.32
N PRO A 89 -4.72 -1.52 -19.20
CA PRO A 89 -6.17 -1.35 -19.24
C PRO A 89 -6.85 -1.85 -17.95
N TRP A 90 -8.05 -1.36 -17.65
CA TRP A 90 -8.76 -1.68 -16.40
C TRP A 90 -9.22 -3.15 -16.34
N GLN A 91 -9.34 -3.84 -17.48
CA GLN A 91 -9.69 -5.26 -17.53
C GLN A 91 -8.64 -6.12 -16.81
N ASP A 92 -7.38 -5.71 -16.87
CA ASP A 92 -6.26 -6.42 -16.23
C ASP A 92 -6.34 -6.33 -14.70
N LEU A 93 -7.04 -5.33 -14.15
CA LEU A 93 -7.37 -5.28 -12.73
C LEU A 93 -8.30 -6.43 -12.35
N VAL A 94 -9.31 -6.73 -13.17
CA VAL A 94 -10.26 -7.82 -12.90
C VAL A 94 -9.52 -9.15 -12.92
N GLU A 95 -8.66 -9.37 -13.91
CA GLU A 95 -7.82 -10.55 -13.97
C GLU A 95 -6.90 -10.68 -12.74
N ALA A 96 -6.22 -9.58 -12.36
CA ALA A 96 -5.36 -9.56 -11.18
C ALA A 96 -6.13 -9.87 -9.89
N PHE A 97 -7.35 -9.35 -9.75
CA PHE A 97 -8.23 -9.64 -8.62
C PHE A 97 -8.66 -11.10 -8.58
N MET A 98 -9.10 -11.66 -9.72
CA MET A 98 -9.62 -13.03 -9.78
C MET A 98 -8.54 -14.08 -9.55
N ASN A 99 -7.29 -13.80 -9.92
CA ASN A 99 -6.16 -14.72 -9.77
C ASN A 99 -5.39 -14.53 -8.45
N MET A 100 -5.79 -13.58 -7.61
CA MET A 100 -5.10 -13.28 -6.36
C MET A 100 -5.36 -14.33 -5.29
N ASP A 101 -4.31 -14.78 -4.60
CA ASP A 101 -4.43 -15.51 -3.34
C ASP A 101 -4.46 -14.52 -2.17
N PHE A 102 -5.67 -14.25 -1.67
CA PHE A 102 -5.93 -13.29 -0.60
C PHE A 102 -5.25 -13.71 0.70
N GLU A 103 -5.20 -15.01 0.98
CA GLU A 103 -4.63 -15.52 2.22
C GLU A 103 -3.10 -15.51 2.16
N ALA A 104 -2.49 -15.79 1.01
CA ALA A 104 -1.06 -15.58 0.82
C ALA A 104 -0.66 -14.12 0.97
N GLN A 105 -1.45 -13.20 0.40
CA GLN A 105 -1.20 -11.77 0.51
C GLN A 105 -1.30 -11.30 1.97
N LYS A 106 -2.33 -11.71 2.72
CA LYS A 106 -2.44 -11.43 4.17
C LYS A 106 -1.29 -12.01 4.98
N ARG A 107 -0.84 -13.24 4.68
CA ARG A 107 0.34 -13.84 5.35
C ARG A 107 1.60 -13.02 5.10
N ALA A 108 1.76 -12.44 3.91
CA ALA A 108 2.88 -11.55 3.61
C ALA A 108 2.81 -10.22 4.39
N PHE A 109 1.61 -9.70 4.66
CA PHE A 109 1.43 -8.50 5.49
C PHE A 109 1.90 -8.68 6.94
N LEU A 110 1.87 -9.90 7.46
CA LEU A 110 2.47 -10.19 8.77
C LEU A 110 4.00 -9.98 8.73
N ARG A 111 4.66 -10.48 7.68
CA ARG A 111 6.11 -10.25 7.46
C ARG A 111 6.43 -8.77 7.25
N LEU A 112 5.53 -8.01 6.63
CA LEU A 112 5.70 -6.57 6.45
C LEU A 112 5.83 -5.84 7.81
N ARG A 113 4.96 -6.17 8.77
CA ARG A 113 5.01 -5.60 10.12
C ARG A 113 6.33 -5.92 10.83
N GLU A 114 6.84 -7.14 10.65
CA GLU A 114 8.14 -7.56 11.20
C GLU A 114 9.29 -6.78 10.56
N ARG A 115 9.31 -6.63 9.23
CA ARG A 115 10.33 -5.89 8.48
C ARG A 115 10.40 -4.41 8.86
N LEU A 116 9.27 -3.81 9.22
CA LEU A 116 9.19 -2.43 9.69
C LEU A 116 9.64 -2.25 11.15
N GLY A 117 9.98 -3.34 11.83
CA GLY A 117 10.58 -3.31 13.16
C GLY A 117 9.59 -3.21 14.31
N GLY A 118 8.28 -3.38 14.06
CA GLY A 118 7.24 -3.35 15.09
C GLY A 118 7.23 -2.07 15.94
N GLU A 119 6.60 -2.17 17.12
CA GLU A 119 6.53 -1.06 18.08
C GLU A 119 7.90 -0.74 18.69
N GLY A 120 8.05 0.45 19.31
CA GLY A 120 9.26 0.82 20.03
C GLY A 120 10.34 1.52 19.19
N SER A 121 9.98 2.07 18.02
CA SER A 121 10.94 2.71 17.11
C SER A 121 11.59 3.95 17.72
N ILE A 122 10.83 4.74 18.48
CA ILE A 122 11.31 5.93 19.19
C ILE A 122 12.26 5.54 20.33
N GLU A 123 11.96 4.46 21.04
CA GLU A 123 12.77 3.93 22.14
C GLU A 123 14.11 3.40 21.62
N ARG A 124 14.09 2.65 20.50
CA ARG A 124 15.32 2.19 19.83
C ARG A 124 16.16 3.36 19.32
N LEU A 125 15.54 4.36 18.71
CA LEU A 125 16.22 5.57 18.25
C LEU A 125 16.84 6.32 19.43
N ARG A 126 16.09 6.51 20.52
CA ARG A 126 16.57 7.16 21.74
C ARG A 126 17.76 6.42 22.36
N ALA A 127 17.70 5.09 22.42
CA ALA A 127 18.80 4.28 22.93
C ALA A 127 20.08 4.47 22.11
N LYS A 128 19.99 4.40 20.77
CA LYS A 128 21.11 4.65 19.86
C LYS A 128 21.66 6.08 19.95
N LEU A 129 20.79 7.08 20.04
CA LEU A 129 21.24 8.47 20.20
C LEU A 129 21.97 8.68 21.52
N ARG A 130 21.52 8.04 22.62
CA ARG A 130 22.24 8.07 23.89
C ARG A 130 23.62 7.43 23.79
N GLU A 131 23.72 6.28 23.14
CA GLU A 131 25.01 5.59 22.89
C GLU A 131 25.99 6.48 22.11
N ILE A 132 25.51 7.13 21.04
CA ILE A 132 26.33 8.03 20.19
C ILE A 132 26.75 9.29 20.95
N LEU A 133 25.84 9.90 21.72
CA LEU A 133 26.09 11.19 22.38
C LEU A 133 26.85 11.06 23.69
N LEU A 134 26.67 9.94 24.40
CA LEU A 134 27.32 9.70 25.70
C LEU A 134 28.57 8.82 25.58
N GLY A 135 28.79 8.22 24.41
CA GLY A 135 30.04 7.56 24.02
C GLY A 135 30.45 6.44 24.95
N SER A 136 29.97 5.21 24.70
CA SER A 136 30.33 3.97 25.43
C SER A 136 30.11 4.04 26.94
#